data_AF-A0A2Z4INH3-F1
#
_entry.id   AF-A0A2Z4INH3-F1
#
_cell.length_a   1.000
_cell.length_b   1.000
_cell.length_c   1.000
_cell.angle_alpha   90.00
_cell.angle_beta   90.00
_cell.angle_gamma   90.00
#
_symmetry.space_group_name_H-M   'P 1'
#
loop_
_entity.id
_entity.type
_entity.pdbx_description
1 polymer ?
#
loop_
_entity_poly.entity_id
_entity_poly.type
_entity_poly.pdbx_seq_one_letter_code
_entity_poly.pdbx_strand_id
1 'polypeptide(L)'
;MKPIIRLFIAFLCVVLLQLESKSWAHEIRPAYLQINQTSENTYQLLWKVPRRGDMVISLRPVFPDDFTLTEAGSRVMSESAVIFHYTLTGKQPLEGNELKVHNLNKTLVDVLVNVNYQNGEKVTLMLSPDSPSTMIPGETKKWDVIMTYTILGVEHIWFGIDHLLFVLALIIITVGFKKIIKTITAFTLAHSITLSMAVLGVANLPGPPVEAVIALSIVFLASEIIKKLHGEETLTSQKPWIVAFTFGLLHGFGFAGALADVGLPQTEIPLALAFFNIGVEIGQIIFVLVILAVLKALSFKRDWPLVLKKVPAYAIGAAAAFWTIERIVGFW
;
A
#
# COMPACT_ATOMS: atom_id res chain seq x y z
N MET A 1 -6.20 -2.86 -58.50
CA MET A 1 -5.04 -2.95 -57.58
C MET A 1 -4.61 -4.40 -57.50
N LYS A 2 -3.40 -4.66 -57.95
CA LYS A 2 -3.06 -5.83 -58.76
C LYS A 2 -2.35 -6.91 -57.91
N PRO A 3 -2.58 -8.21 -58.19
CA PRO A 3 -1.99 -9.36 -57.46
C PRO A 3 -0.46 -9.29 -57.30
N ILE A 4 0.21 -8.54 -58.17
CA ILE A 4 1.65 -8.23 -58.11
C ILE A 4 2.05 -7.57 -56.78
N ILE A 5 1.22 -6.68 -56.21
CA ILE A 5 1.51 -6.02 -54.93
C ILE A 5 1.44 -7.04 -53.78
N ARG A 6 0.47 -7.96 -53.81
CA ARG A 6 0.38 -9.03 -52.79
C ARG A 6 1.55 -10.01 -52.88
N LEU A 7 1.99 -10.33 -54.10
CA LEU A 7 3.15 -11.20 -54.32
C LEU A 7 4.45 -10.53 -53.86
N PHE A 8 4.59 -9.22 -54.10
CA PHE A 8 5.74 -8.45 -53.63
C PHE A 8 5.77 -8.34 -52.10
N ILE A 9 4.63 -8.10 -51.46
CA ILE A 9 4.52 -8.08 -49.99
C ILE A 9 4.82 -9.47 -49.41
N ALA A 10 4.29 -10.55 -50.00
CA ALA A 10 4.56 -11.91 -49.55
C ALA A 10 6.05 -12.27 -49.69
N PHE A 11 6.68 -11.88 -50.81
CA PHE A 11 8.11 -12.06 -51.03
C PHE A 11 8.95 -11.25 -50.02
N LEU A 12 8.58 -10.00 -49.75
CA LEU A 12 9.23 -9.16 -48.75
C LEU A 12 9.10 -9.74 -47.33
N CYS A 13 7.92 -10.27 -46.97
CA CYS A 13 7.71 -10.94 -45.68
C CYS A 13 8.56 -12.21 -45.56
N VAL A 14 8.69 -13.01 -46.63
CA VAL A 14 9.56 -14.20 -46.62
C VAL A 14 11.04 -13.81 -46.50
N VAL A 15 11.47 -12.75 -47.20
CA VAL A 15 12.84 -12.23 -47.09
C VAL A 15 13.12 -11.68 -45.68
N LEU A 16 12.16 -10.97 -45.07
CA LEU A 16 12.26 -10.46 -43.71
C LEU A 16 12.22 -11.58 -42.64
N LEU A 17 11.49 -12.67 -42.88
CA LEU A 17 11.49 -13.86 -42.02
C LEU A 17 12.78 -14.68 -42.16
N GLN A 18 13.45 -14.64 -43.32
CA GLN A 18 14.76 -15.27 -43.53
C GLN A 18 15.94 -14.41 -43.08
N LEU A 19 15.71 -13.16 -42.72
CA LEU A 19 16.65 -12.35 -41.94
C LEU A 19 16.58 -12.78 -40.47
N GLU A 20 16.88 -14.05 -40.19
CA GLU A 20 17.28 -14.51 -38.87
C GLU A 20 18.68 -13.96 -38.59
N SER A 21 18.78 -12.65 -38.37
CA SER A 21 19.93 -12.14 -37.63
C SER A 21 19.86 -12.81 -36.26
N LYS A 22 20.80 -13.71 -35.97
CA LYS A 22 21.17 -14.06 -34.59
C LYS A 22 21.46 -12.75 -33.89
N SER A 23 20.45 -12.14 -33.30
CA SER A 23 20.62 -10.96 -32.49
C SER A 23 21.41 -11.46 -31.28
N TRP A 24 22.63 -10.97 -31.15
CA TRP A 24 23.39 -11.13 -29.91
C TRP A 24 22.72 -10.22 -28.89
N ALA A 25 21.54 -10.65 -28.41
CA ALA A 25 20.97 -10.10 -27.20
C ALA A 25 22.04 -10.33 -26.13
N HIS A 26 22.71 -9.26 -25.72
CA HIS A 26 23.71 -9.33 -24.68
C HIS A 26 22.97 -9.72 -23.41
N GLU A 27 23.22 -10.92 -22.90
CA GLU A 27 22.65 -11.38 -21.64
C GLU A 27 23.36 -10.63 -20.50
N ILE A 28 22.81 -9.47 -20.12
CA ILE A 28 23.26 -8.74 -18.93
C ILE A 28 22.72 -9.52 -17.73
N ARG A 29 23.59 -10.33 -17.13
CA ARG A 29 23.27 -11.05 -15.90
C ARG A 29 23.66 -10.18 -14.72
N PRO A 30 22.75 -9.87 -13.78
CA PRO A 30 23.12 -9.14 -12.59
C PRO A 30 24.05 -9.99 -11.71
N ALA A 31 24.92 -9.32 -10.98
CA ALA A 31 25.59 -9.95 -9.84
C ALA A 31 24.57 -10.13 -8.70
N TYR A 32 24.81 -11.12 -7.84
CA TYR A 32 23.87 -11.49 -6.80
C TYR A 32 24.58 -11.67 -5.46
N LEU A 33 24.16 -10.91 -4.46
CA LEU A 33 24.57 -11.06 -3.07
C LEU A 33 23.39 -11.58 -2.27
N GLN A 34 23.57 -12.69 -1.58
CA GLN A 34 22.65 -13.15 -0.57
C GLN A 34 23.32 -13.04 0.79
N ILE A 35 22.60 -12.48 1.75
CA ILE A 35 23.01 -12.32 3.14
C ILE A 35 21.97 -13.06 3.98
N ASN A 36 22.38 -14.09 4.71
CA ASN A 36 21.53 -14.84 5.62
C ASN A 36 22.00 -14.57 7.04
N GLN A 37 21.18 -13.93 7.86
CA GLN A 37 21.48 -13.70 9.26
C GLN A 37 21.43 -15.03 10.04
N THR A 38 22.49 -15.33 10.78
CA THR A 38 22.65 -16.57 11.55
C THR A 38 22.72 -16.33 13.06
N SER A 39 23.13 -15.14 13.48
CA SER A 39 23.02 -14.60 14.84
C SER A 39 22.79 -13.09 14.76
N GLU A 40 22.59 -12.40 15.89
CA GLU A 40 22.43 -10.94 15.96
C GLU A 40 23.52 -10.18 15.18
N ASN A 41 24.76 -10.67 15.21
CA ASN A 41 25.93 -10.02 14.61
C ASN A 41 26.71 -10.93 13.62
N THR A 42 26.15 -12.07 13.21
CA THR A 42 26.82 -13.01 12.30
C THR A 42 25.93 -13.36 11.12
N TYR A 43 26.49 -13.27 9.91
CA TYR A 43 25.78 -13.46 8.65
C TYR A 43 26.56 -14.40 7.74
N GLN A 44 25.86 -15.30 7.05
CA GLN A 44 26.39 -16.10 5.96
C GLN A 44 26.09 -15.43 4.63
N LEU A 45 27.13 -15.20 3.84
CA LEU A 45 27.05 -14.49 2.57
C LEU A 45 27.31 -15.45 1.42
N LEU A 46 26.50 -15.36 0.38
CA LEU A 46 26.74 -15.96 -0.92
C LEU A 46 26.88 -14.83 -1.93
N TRP A 47 28.06 -14.70 -2.52
CA TRP A 47 28.36 -13.70 -3.54
C TRP A 47 28.57 -14.38 -4.89
N LYS A 48 27.66 -14.14 -5.82
CA LYS A 48 27.68 -14.71 -7.17
C LYS A 48 28.01 -13.60 -8.17
N VAL A 49 29.16 -13.74 -8.81
CA VAL A 49 29.64 -12.80 -9.82
C VAL A 49 29.53 -13.43 -11.20
N PRO A 50 28.83 -12.78 -12.16
CA PRO A 50 28.73 -13.29 -13.53
C PRO A 50 30.11 -13.25 -14.21
N ARG A 51 30.38 -14.25 -15.05
CA ARG A 51 31.56 -14.28 -15.93
C ARG A 51 31.17 -13.91 -17.35
N ARG A 52 32.06 -13.21 -18.04
CA ARG A 52 31.97 -12.97 -19.50
C ARG A 52 33.18 -13.62 -20.16
N GLY A 53 33.00 -14.85 -20.66
CA GLY A 53 34.12 -15.68 -21.10
C GLY A 53 35.04 -16.00 -19.93
N ASP A 54 36.35 -15.82 -20.11
CA ASP A 54 37.32 -16.08 -19.04
C ASP A 54 37.41 -14.97 -17.97
N MET A 55 36.88 -13.78 -18.26
CA MET A 55 36.96 -12.63 -17.37
C MET A 55 35.88 -12.68 -16.28
N VAL A 56 36.33 -12.63 -15.02
CA VAL A 56 35.47 -12.39 -13.85
C VAL A 56 35.45 -10.88 -13.61
N ILE A 57 34.26 -10.28 -13.56
CA ILE A 57 34.14 -8.85 -13.24
C ILE A 57 34.65 -8.64 -11.80
N SER A 58 35.54 -7.66 -11.60
CA SER A 58 36.13 -7.40 -10.28
C SER A 58 35.20 -6.60 -9.36
N LEU A 59 34.04 -7.18 -9.05
CA LEU A 59 33.08 -6.63 -8.09
C LEU A 59 33.28 -7.26 -6.72
N ARG A 60 33.29 -6.43 -5.67
CA ARG A 60 33.41 -6.90 -4.29
C ARG A 60 32.45 -6.13 -3.38
N PRO A 61 31.64 -6.82 -2.56
CA PRO A 61 30.89 -6.15 -1.51
C PRO A 61 31.87 -5.61 -0.45
N VAL A 62 31.61 -4.39 0.00
CA VAL A 62 32.36 -3.67 1.01
C VAL A 62 31.36 -3.30 2.10
N PHE A 63 31.71 -3.67 3.33
CA PHE A 63 30.97 -3.39 4.55
C PHE A 63 31.76 -2.37 5.39
N PRO A 64 31.14 -1.70 6.37
CA PRO A 64 31.83 -0.79 7.27
C PRO A 64 32.96 -1.47 8.06
N ASP A 65 33.90 -0.70 8.56
CA ASP A 65 35.11 -1.19 9.26
C ASP A 65 34.80 -2.02 10.52
N ASP A 66 33.59 -1.87 11.08
CA ASP A 66 33.11 -2.65 12.23
C ASP A 66 32.72 -4.09 11.89
N PHE A 67 32.76 -4.48 10.60
CA PHE A 67 32.45 -5.81 10.12
C PHE A 67 33.68 -6.49 9.53
N THR A 68 33.90 -7.75 9.92
CA THR A 68 34.97 -8.59 9.40
C THR A 68 34.40 -9.65 8.47
N LEU A 69 34.84 -9.65 7.21
CA LEU A 69 34.49 -10.66 6.22
C LEU A 69 35.54 -11.77 6.19
N THR A 70 35.13 -13.02 6.42
CA THR A 70 35.99 -14.21 6.40
C THR A 70 35.54 -15.18 5.31
N GLU A 71 36.46 -15.75 4.54
CA GLU A 71 36.14 -16.71 3.47
C GLU A 71 35.67 -18.03 4.08
N ALA A 72 34.45 -18.45 3.74
CA ALA A 72 33.79 -19.61 4.31
C ALA A 72 33.70 -20.72 3.26
N GLY A 73 34.78 -21.50 3.11
CA GLY A 73 34.84 -22.64 2.20
C GLY A 73 35.49 -22.34 0.84
N SER A 74 35.33 -23.28 -0.10
CA SER A 74 35.97 -23.22 -1.42
C SER A 74 35.10 -22.50 -2.44
N ARG A 75 35.74 -21.78 -3.37
CA ARG A 75 35.08 -21.09 -4.49
C ARG A 75 34.47 -22.12 -5.43
N VAL A 76 33.19 -21.96 -5.74
CA VAL A 76 32.50 -22.81 -6.70
C VAL A 76 32.46 -22.09 -8.04
N MET A 77 33.16 -22.65 -9.03
CA MET A 77 33.20 -22.10 -10.38
C MET A 77 32.20 -22.84 -11.26
N SER A 78 31.35 -22.09 -11.94
CA SER A 78 30.45 -22.60 -12.98
C SER A 78 30.79 -21.95 -14.33
N GLU A 79 30.22 -22.47 -15.42
CA GLU A 79 30.39 -21.88 -16.76
C GLU A 79 29.88 -20.43 -16.84
N SER A 80 28.94 -20.04 -15.99
CA SER A 80 28.25 -18.74 -16.06
C SER A 80 28.60 -17.76 -14.95
N ALA A 81 29.10 -18.23 -13.81
CA ALA A 81 29.37 -17.40 -12.64
C ALA A 81 30.41 -18.04 -11.70
N VAL A 82 31.06 -17.19 -10.89
CA VAL A 82 31.84 -17.63 -9.72
C VAL A 82 31.02 -17.35 -8.47
N ILE A 83 30.89 -18.35 -7.60
CA ILE A 83 30.20 -18.24 -6.32
C ILE A 83 31.25 -18.27 -5.21
N PHE A 84 31.19 -17.26 -4.35
CA PHE A 84 31.97 -17.12 -3.15
C PHE A 84 31.07 -17.24 -1.93
N HIS A 85 31.56 -17.90 -0.89
CA HIS A 85 30.88 -18.00 0.39
C HIS A 85 31.72 -17.29 1.45
N TYR A 86 31.08 -16.44 2.24
CA TYR A 86 31.75 -15.71 3.32
C TYR A 86 30.93 -15.79 4.60
N THR A 87 31.62 -15.63 5.73
CA THR A 87 31.01 -15.32 7.01
C THR A 87 31.35 -13.88 7.36
N LEU A 88 30.33 -13.06 7.58
CA LEU A 88 30.46 -11.68 8.02
C LEU A 88 30.13 -11.62 9.52
N THR A 89 31.05 -11.08 10.31
CA THR A 89 30.86 -10.88 11.76
C THR A 89 31.05 -9.42 12.10
N GLY A 90 30.07 -8.81 12.74
CA GLY A 90 30.11 -7.41 13.18
C GLY A 90 30.23 -7.27 14.70
N LYS A 91 30.57 -6.06 15.16
CA LYS A 91 30.36 -5.64 16.56
C LYS A 91 28.92 -5.15 16.83
N GLN A 92 28.17 -4.89 15.76
CA GLN A 92 26.80 -4.39 15.75
C GLN A 92 25.99 -5.11 14.66
N PRO A 93 24.66 -5.03 14.70
CA PRO A 93 23.81 -5.55 13.64
C PRO A 93 24.13 -4.88 12.30
N LEU A 94 24.07 -5.65 11.22
CA LEU A 94 24.29 -5.18 9.84
C LEU A 94 23.20 -4.19 9.37
N GLU A 95 22.06 -4.23 10.01
CA GLU A 95 20.95 -3.31 9.84
C GLU A 95 21.36 -1.85 10.09
N GLY A 96 20.82 -0.93 9.30
CA GLY A 96 21.11 0.50 9.43
C GLY A 96 22.54 0.88 9.04
N ASN A 97 23.31 -0.04 8.43
CA ASN A 97 24.65 0.21 7.93
C ASN A 97 24.69 0.22 6.40
N GLU A 98 25.67 0.94 5.84
CA GLU A 98 25.84 1.07 4.39
C GLU A 98 26.51 -0.19 3.80
N LEU A 99 25.88 -0.76 2.78
CA LEU A 99 26.49 -1.75 1.89
C LEU A 99 26.92 -1.04 0.61
N LYS A 100 28.20 -1.22 0.23
CA LYS A 100 28.75 -0.68 -1.01
C LYS A 100 29.32 -1.80 -1.87
N VAL A 101 29.16 -1.71 -3.19
CA VAL A 101 29.85 -2.64 -4.11
C VAL A 101 30.96 -1.89 -4.83
N HIS A 102 32.20 -2.29 -4.53
CA HIS A 102 33.37 -1.71 -5.15
C HIS A 102 33.43 -2.01 -6.65
N ASN A 103 33.81 -1.02 -7.45
CA ASN A 103 33.83 -1.00 -8.91
C ASN A 103 32.48 -1.16 -9.64
N LEU A 104 31.33 -1.14 -8.94
CA LEU A 104 30.03 -1.25 -9.62
C LEU A 104 29.79 -0.11 -10.62
N ASN A 105 30.17 1.10 -10.25
CA ASN A 105 30.10 2.31 -11.09
C ASN A 105 30.95 2.26 -12.38
N LYS A 106 31.82 1.25 -12.53
CA LYS A 106 32.63 1.03 -13.74
C LYS A 106 32.09 -0.09 -14.62
N THR A 107 30.88 -0.57 -14.33
CA THR A 107 30.27 -1.71 -15.02
C THR A 107 28.87 -1.36 -15.53
N LEU A 108 28.32 -2.21 -16.40
CA LEU A 108 26.96 -2.10 -16.92
C LEU A 108 26.02 -3.15 -16.29
N VAL A 109 26.41 -3.72 -15.14
CA VAL A 109 25.65 -4.76 -14.46
C VAL A 109 25.05 -4.19 -13.18
N ASP A 110 23.83 -4.61 -12.87
CA ASP A 110 23.21 -4.36 -11.57
C ASP A 110 23.62 -5.46 -10.57
N VAL A 111 23.47 -5.16 -9.28
CA VAL A 111 23.65 -6.11 -8.20
C VAL A 111 22.32 -6.27 -7.46
N LEU A 112 21.79 -7.49 -7.47
CA LEU A 112 20.66 -7.86 -6.63
C LEU A 112 21.17 -8.32 -5.27
N VAL A 113 20.67 -7.71 -4.20
CA VAL A 113 21.01 -8.04 -2.82
C VAL A 113 19.79 -8.57 -2.11
N ASN A 114 19.83 -9.82 -1.67
CA ASN A 114 18.79 -10.44 -0.85
C ASN A 114 19.30 -10.57 0.59
N VAL A 115 18.62 -9.92 1.53
CA VAL A 115 18.87 -10.06 2.96
C VAL A 115 17.75 -10.90 3.57
N ASN A 116 18.10 -12.03 4.17
CA ASN A 116 17.18 -12.89 4.91
C ASN A 116 17.51 -12.76 6.40
N TYR A 117 16.57 -12.22 7.18
CA TYR A 117 16.68 -12.04 8.62
C TYR A 117 16.23 -13.30 9.38
N GLN A 118 16.59 -13.41 10.67
CA GLN A 118 16.20 -14.56 11.49
C GLN A 118 14.69 -14.67 11.71
N ASN A 119 14.00 -13.54 11.73
CA ASN A 119 12.55 -13.45 11.88
C ASN A 119 11.78 -13.97 10.64
N GLY A 120 12.47 -14.34 9.56
CA GLY A 120 11.90 -14.80 8.29
C GLY A 120 11.63 -13.70 7.26
N GLU A 121 11.87 -12.43 7.62
CA GLU A 121 11.80 -11.28 6.74
C GLU A 121 12.85 -11.36 5.64
N LYS A 122 12.44 -11.00 4.42
CA LYS A 122 13.29 -10.99 3.25
C LYS A 122 13.21 -9.64 2.58
N VAL A 123 14.35 -9.00 2.43
CA VAL A 123 14.49 -7.73 1.76
C VAL A 123 15.32 -7.92 0.50
N THR A 124 14.79 -7.45 -0.63
CA THR A 124 15.50 -7.39 -1.90
C THR A 124 15.86 -5.95 -2.22
N LEU A 125 17.14 -5.66 -2.38
CA LEU A 125 17.66 -4.36 -2.80
C LEU A 125 18.33 -4.52 -4.17
N MET A 126 18.28 -3.46 -4.97
CA MET A 126 19.00 -3.39 -6.24
C MET A 126 19.98 -2.23 -6.19
N LEU A 127 21.26 -2.52 -6.41
CA LEU A 127 22.28 -1.50 -6.60
C LEU A 127 22.61 -1.43 -8.08
N SER A 128 22.66 -0.22 -8.60
CA SER A 128 22.97 0.05 -10.00
C SER A 128 24.30 0.81 -10.10
N PRO A 129 24.92 0.90 -11.29
CA PRO A 129 26.15 1.67 -11.48
C PRO A 129 26.06 3.14 -11.01
N ASP A 130 24.88 3.75 -11.12
CA ASP A 130 24.60 5.12 -10.67
C ASP A 130 24.42 5.25 -9.15
N SER A 131 24.06 4.16 -8.48
CA SER A 131 23.82 4.07 -7.03
C SER A 131 24.53 2.84 -6.43
N PRO A 132 25.87 2.87 -6.34
CA PRO A 132 26.68 1.70 -5.98
C PRO A 132 26.71 1.38 -4.48
N SER A 133 25.92 2.09 -3.69
CA SER A 133 25.72 1.80 -2.27
C SER A 133 24.26 1.99 -1.86
N THR A 134 23.87 1.30 -0.80
CA THR A 134 22.55 1.40 -0.19
C THR A 134 22.63 1.10 1.30
N MET A 135 21.67 1.59 2.07
CA MET A 135 21.53 1.23 3.47
C MET A 135 20.82 -0.13 3.57
N ILE A 136 21.35 -1.04 4.38
CA ILE A 136 20.65 -2.28 4.69
C ILE A 136 19.52 -1.93 5.66
N PRO A 137 18.24 -2.14 5.30
CA PRO A 137 17.13 -1.83 6.19
C PRO A 137 17.18 -2.69 7.45
N GLY A 138 16.53 -2.23 8.52
CA GLY A 138 16.42 -2.98 9.76
C GLY A 138 15.44 -4.14 9.66
N GLU A 139 15.50 -5.06 10.64
CA GLU A 139 14.37 -5.93 10.94
C GLU A 139 13.15 -5.06 11.26
N THR A 140 12.04 -5.35 10.61
CA THR A 140 10.76 -4.70 10.91
C THR A 140 10.30 -5.15 12.29
N LYS A 141 10.48 -4.31 13.32
CA LYS A 141 9.99 -4.62 14.67
C LYS A 141 8.46 -4.57 14.67
N LYS A 142 7.83 -5.59 15.24
CA LYS A 142 6.35 -5.66 15.35
C LYS A 142 5.75 -4.42 16.03
N TRP A 143 6.44 -3.84 17.00
CA TRP A 143 6.01 -2.61 17.66
C TRP A 143 5.96 -1.41 16.70
N ASP A 144 6.94 -1.30 15.80
CA ASP A 144 7.00 -0.23 14.81
C ASP A 144 5.87 -0.39 13.79
N VAL A 145 5.55 -1.63 13.40
CA VAL A 145 4.36 -1.94 12.57
C VAL A 145 3.09 -1.50 13.30
N ILE A 146 2.89 -1.94 14.54
CA ILE A 146 1.71 -1.59 15.35
C ILE A 146 1.52 -0.07 15.40
N MET A 147 2.56 0.67 15.80
CA MET A 147 2.50 2.11 15.96
C MET A 147 2.26 2.82 14.63
N THR A 148 3.01 2.47 13.60
CA THR A 148 2.92 3.09 12.27
C THR A 148 1.52 2.90 11.69
N TYR A 149 1.02 1.66 11.68
CA TYR A 149 -0.28 1.39 11.07
C TYR A 149 -1.45 1.93 11.88
N THR A 150 -1.36 1.96 13.22
CA THR A 150 -2.36 2.67 14.03
C THR A 150 -2.41 4.16 13.73
N ILE A 151 -1.27 4.83 13.58
CA ILE A 151 -1.22 6.25 13.22
C ILE A 151 -1.81 6.46 11.81
N LEU A 152 -1.38 5.66 10.83
CA LEU A 152 -1.90 5.72 9.46
C LEU A 152 -3.42 5.51 9.42
N GLY A 153 -3.96 4.62 10.25
CA GLY A 153 -5.40 4.41 10.37
C GLY A 153 -6.16 5.63 10.92
N VAL A 154 -5.58 6.32 11.92
CA VAL A 154 -6.14 7.58 12.44
C VAL A 154 -6.09 8.66 11.36
N GLU A 155 -4.94 8.83 10.71
CA GLU A 155 -4.72 9.82 9.66
C GLU A 155 -5.66 9.60 8.47
N HIS A 156 -5.87 8.34 8.06
CA HIS A 156 -6.82 7.97 7.02
C HIS A 156 -8.22 8.55 7.28
N ILE A 157 -8.72 8.44 8.50
CA ILE A 157 -10.03 8.99 8.87
C ILE A 157 -10.04 10.52 8.90
N TRP A 158 -8.96 11.14 9.39
CA TRP A 158 -8.90 12.59 9.54
C TRP A 158 -8.70 13.33 8.21
N PHE A 159 -7.94 12.75 7.27
CA PHE A 159 -7.76 13.29 5.93
C PHE A 159 -8.83 12.82 4.95
N GLY A 160 -9.56 11.74 5.26
CA GLY A 160 -10.69 11.26 4.49
C GLY A 160 -11.96 12.08 4.75
N ILE A 161 -12.09 13.25 4.13
CA ILE A 161 -13.26 14.14 4.34
C ILE A 161 -14.60 13.45 4.06
N ASP A 162 -14.65 12.53 3.08
CA ASP A 162 -15.82 11.71 2.78
C ASP A 162 -16.25 10.85 3.98
N HIS A 163 -15.29 10.24 4.68
CA HIS A 163 -15.55 9.44 5.88
C HIS A 163 -16.10 10.30 7.01
N LEU A 164 -15.52 11.48 7.23
CA LEU A 164 -15.98 12.39 8.27
C LEU A 164 -17.40 12.90 7.97
N LEU A 165 -17.71 13.28 6.73
CA LEU A 165 -19.06 13.69 6.35
C LEU A 165 -20.07 12.54 6.45
N PHE A 166 -19.68 11.33 6.05
CA PHE A 166 -20.51 10.14 6.18
C PHE A 166 -20.85 9.84 7.66
N VAL A 167 -19.83 9.82 8.53
CA VAL A 167 -20.01 9.61 9.98
C VAL A 167 -20.82 10.75 10.60
N LEU A 168 -20.57 12.00 10.23
CA LEU A 168 -21.35 13.14 10.70
C LEU A 168 -22.84 13.00 10.32
N ALA A 169 -23.13 12.62 9.08
CA ALA A 169 -24.49 12.40 8.64
C ALA A 169 -25.17 11.26 9.43
N LEU A 170 -24.46 10.16 9.68
CA LEU A 170 -24.95 9.07 10.53
C LEU A 170 -25.21 9.50 11.98
N ILE A 171 -24.35 10.35 12.57
CA ILE A 171 -24.57 10.90 13.92
C ILE A 171 -25.85 11.74 13.95
N ILE A 172 -26.11 12.54 12.92
CA ILE A 172 -27.34 13.36 12.83
C ILE A 172 -28.60 12.47 12.70
N ILE A 173 -28.51 11.37 11.95
CA ILE A 173 -29.61 10.42 11.77
C ILE A 173 -29.82 9.53 13.00
N THR A 174 -28.74 9.16 13.70
CA THR A 174 -28.78 8.14 14.75
C THR A 174 -29.01 8.76 16.12
N VAL A 175 -30.07 8.33 16.81
CA VAL A 175 -30.34 8.76 18.19
C VAL A 175 -29.84 7.70 19.18
N GLY A 176 -28.99 8.13 20.12
CA GLY A 176 -28.51 7.33 21.25
C GLY A 176 -27.09 6.78 21.10
N PHE A 177 -26.29 6.92 22.16
CA PHE A 177 -24.87 6.58 22.18
C PHE A 177 -24.59 5.12 21.76
N LYS A 178 -25.30 4.15 22.35
CA LYS A 178 -25.14 2.72 22.00
C LYS A 178 -25.42 2.44 20.52
N LYS A 179 -26.39 3.15 19.93
CA LYS A 179 -26.78 2.99 18.52
C LYS A 179 -25.70 3.58 17.60
N ILE A 180 -25.10 4.70 17.99
CA ILE A 180 -23.97 5.31 17.27
C ILE A 180 -22.77 4.37 17.29
N ILE A 181 -22.34 3.89 18.47
CA ILE A 181 -21.20 2.96 18.58
C ILE A 181 -21.43 1.70 17.74
N LYS A 182 -22.61 1.07 17.83
CA LYS A 182 -22.94 -0.09 16.99
C LYS A 182 -22.84 0.22 15.49
N THR A 183 -23.22 1.43 15.09
CA THR A 183 -23.24 1.85 13.68
C THR A 183 -21.83 2.09 13.15
N ILE A 184 -20.98 2.79 13.91
CA ILE A 184 -19.59 3.06 13.51
C ILE A 184 -18.79 1.75 13.48
N THR A 185 -18.91 0.87 14.48
CA THR A 185 -18.20 -0.41 14.49
C THR A 185 -18.67 -1.31 13.34
N ALA A 186 -19.96 -1.28 12.97
CA ALA A 186 -20.45 -2.00 11.80
C ALA A 186 -19.84 -1.47 10.48
N PHE A 187 -19.66 -0.16 10.35
CA PHE A 187 -18.96 0.45 9.22
C PHE A 187 -17.49 0.02 9.20
N THR A 188 -16.76 0.13 10.31
CA THR A 188 -15.34 -0.22 10.40
C THR A 188 -15.13 -1.69 10.09
N LEU A 189 -15.99 -2.58 10.59
CA LEU A 189 -15.93 -4.00 10.29
C LEU A 189 -16.09 -4.29 8.80
N ALA A 190 -17.10 -3.70 8.15
CA ALA A 190 -17.34 -3.86 6.72
C ALA A 190 -16.20 -3.29 5.86
N HIS A 191 -15.69 -2.12 6.25
CA HIS A 191 -14.52 -1.50 5.65
C HIS A 191 -13.29 -2.40 5.78
N SER A 192 -13.03 -2.95 6.97
CA SER A 192 -11.91 -3.86 7.23
C SER A 192 -11.95 -5.08 6.33
N ILE A 193 -13.14 -5.67 6.13
CA ILE A 193 -13.33 -6.85 5.28
C ILE A 193 -12.91 -6.53 3.84
N THR A 194 -13.42 -5.45 3.28
CA THR A 194 -13.20 -5.12 1.86
C THR A 194 -11.82 -4.55 1.58
N LEU A 195 -11.26 -3.78 2.51
CA LEU A 195 -9.86 -3.38 2.48
C LEU A 195 -8.93 -4.61 2.50
N SER A 196 -9.19 -5.58 3.39
CA SER A 196 -8.39 -6.80 3.47
C SER A 196 -8.52 -7.63 2.19
N MET A 197 -9.72 -7.74 1.61
CA MET A 197 -9.92 -8.43 0.33
C MET A 197 -9.15 -7.77 -0.80
N ALA A 198 -9.11 -6.44 -0.84
CA ALA A 198 -8.37 -5.70 -1.86
C ALA A 198 -6.86 -5.85 -1.70
N VAL A 199 -6.34 -5.68 -0.49
CA VAL A 199 -4.91 -5.83 -0.18
C VAL A 199 -4.40 -7.24 -0.44
N LEU A 200 -5.18 -8.26 -0.11
CA LEU A 200 -4.83 -9.67 -0.37
C LEU A 200 -5.02 -10.07 -1.84
N GLY A 201 -5.47 -9.14 -2.70
CA GLY A 201 -5.70 -9.39 -4.13
C GLY A 201 -6.90 -10.30 -4.41
N VAL A 202 -7.78 -10.52 -3.44
CA VAL A 202 -9.00 -11.35 -3.59
C VAL A 202 -10.05 -10.64 -4.44
N ALA A 203 -10.16 -9.31 -4.33
CA ALA A 203 -11.10 -8.51 -5.10
C ALA A 203 -10.50 -7.16 -5.46
N ASN A 204 -10.53 -6.78 -6.74
CA ASN A 204 -10.03 -5.49 -7.21
C ASN A 204 -11.15 -4.74 -7.93
N LEU A 205 -11.41 -3.51 -7.50
CA LEU A 205 -12.34 -2.60 -8.15
C LEU A 205 -11.59 -1.37 -8.66
N PRO A 206 -12.00 -0.79 -9.80
CA PRO A 206 -11.43 0.47 -10.26
C PRO A 206 -11.74 1.59 -9.26
N GLY A 207 -10.72 2.40 -8.93
CA GLY A 207 -10.84 3.50 -7.96
C GLY A 207 -11.94 4.52 -8.31
N PRO A 208 -11.96 5.11 -9.53
CA PRO A 208 -12.87 6.22 -9.81
C PRO A 208 -14.36 5.87 -9.63
N PRO A 209 -14.89 4.72 -10.12
CA PRO A 209 -16.26 4.31 -9.83
C PRO A 209 -16.55 4.13 -8.34
N VAL A 210 -15.61 3.57 -7.57
CA VAL A 210 -15.76 3.38 -6.13
C VAL A 210 -15.84 4.73 -5.42
N GLU A 211 -14.95 5.66 -5.73
CA GLU A 211 -14.94 7.01 -5.15
C GLU A 211 -16.22 7.80 -5.46
N ALA A 212 -16.77 7.67 -6.68
CA ALA A 212 -18.03 8.30 -7.04
C ALA A 212 -19.22 7.73 -6.25
N VAL A 213 -19.25 6.40 -6.04
CA VAL A 213 -20.28 5.75 -5.22
C VAL A 213 -20.14 6.12 -3.75
N ILE A 214 -18.92 6.29 -3.24
CA ILE A 214 -18.66 6.81 -1.90
C ILE A 214 -19.26 8.22 -1.74
N ALA A 215 -19.00 9.14 -2.68
CA ALA A 215 -19.61 10.48 -2.64
C ALA A 215 -21.15 10.41 -2.72
N LEU A 216 -21.68 9.56 -3.60
CA LEU A 216 -23.12 9.36 -3.76
C LEU A 216 -23.78 8.81 -2.48
N SER A 217 -23.08 7.97 -1.71
CA SER A 217 -23.57 7.48 -0.42
C SER A 217 -23.82 8.61 0.59
N ILE A 218 -23.00 9.67 0.53
CA ILE A 218 -23.14 10.84 1.41
C ILE A 218 -24.34 11.69 0.97
N VAL A 219 -24.56 11.83 -0.35
CA VAL A 219 -25.79 12.45 -0.89
C VAL A 219 -27.03 11.67 -0.41
N PHE A 220 -26.98 10.34 -0.46
CA PHE A 220 -28.04 9.49 0.07
C PHE A 220 -28.30 9.77 1.55
N LEU A 221 -27.26 9.79 2.40
CA LEU A 221 -27.45 10.10 3.83
C LEU A 221 -27.97 11.52 4.07
N ALA A 222 -27.53 12.51 3.29
CA ALA A 222 -28.08 13.87 3.37
C ALA A 222 -29.59 13.89 3.11
N SER A 223 -30.07 13.11 2.14
CA SER A 223 -31.51 12.95 1.88
C SER A 223 -32.24 12.27 3.05
N GLU A 224 -31.63 11.28 3.69
CA GLU A 224 -32.19 10.56 4.83
C GLU A 224 -32.31 11.46 6.08
N ILE A 225 -31.40 12.43 6.25
CA ILE A 225 -31.53 13.46 7.29
C ILE A 225 -32.81 14.28 7.06
N ILE A 226 -33.08 14.71 5.83
CA ILE A 226 -34.27 15.52 5.51
C ILE A 226 -35.55 14.72 5.75
N LYS A 227 -35.62 13.47 5.30
CA LYS A 227 -36.78 12.58 5.55
C LYS A 227 -37.05 12.42 7.04
N LYS A 228 -36.00 12.15 7.83
CA LYS A 228 -36.09 12.07 9.29
C LYS A 228 -36.62 13.38 9.91
N LEU A 229 -36.17 14.54 9.43
CA LEU A 229 -36.65 15.84 9.90
C LEU A 229 -38.13 16.11 9.57
N HIS A 230 -38.67 15.46 8.53
CA HIS A 230 -40.10 15.48 8.21
C HIS A 230 -40.92 14.45 8.99
N GLY A 231 -40.29 13.66 9.87
CA GLY A 231 -40.96 12.64 10.68
C GLY A 231 -41.11 11.29 9.99
N GLU A 232 -40.47 11.09 8.84
CA GLU A 232 -40.49 9.79 8.16
C GLU A 232 -39.55 8.80 8.85
N GLU A 233 -40.03 7.57 9.07
CA GLU A 233 -39.20 6.48 9.56
C GLU A 233 -38.60 5.70 8.38
N THR A 234 -37.30 5.85 8.18
CA THR A 234 -36.56 5.14 7.13
C THR A 234 -35.76 3.96 7.69
N LEU A 235 -35.29 3.08 6.80
CA LEU A 235 -34.37 2.01 7.20
C LEU A 235 -33.12 2.59 7.89
N THR A 236 -32.60 3.73 7.41
CA THR A 236 -31.42 4.39 7.97
C THR A 236 -31.67 4.92 9.38
N SER A 237 -32.86 5.46 9.68
CA SER A 237 -33.17 5.94 11.03
C SER A 237 -33.44 4.78 12.01
N GLN A 238 -34.11 3.72 11.55
CA GLN A 238 -34.45 2.56 12.36
C GLN A 238 -33.25 1.64 12.61
N LYS A 239 -32.50 1.29 11.55
CA LYS A 239 -31.39 0.34 11.55
C LYS A 239 -30.14 0.92 10.84
N PRO A 240 -29.58 2.03 11.35
CA PRO A 240 -28.43 2.72 10.73
C PRO A 240 -27.22 1.81 10.54
N TRP A 241 -27.01 0.83 11.43
CA TRP A 241 -25.90 -0.13 11.34
C TRP A 241 -25.93 -0.97 10.05
N ILE A 242 -27.11 -1.24 9.47
CA ILE A 242 -27.21 -1.98 8.20
C ILE A 242 -26.67 -1.11 7.07
N VAL A 243 -27.14 0.14 7.01
CA VAL A 243 -26.72 1.12 5.99
C VAL A 243 -25.23 1.41 6.11
N ALA A 244 -24.74 1.59 7.33
CA ALA A 244 -23.33 1.80 7.62
C ALA A 244 -22.47 0.58 7.24
N PHE A 245 -22.94 -0.64 7.48
CA PHE A 245 -22.26 -1.85 7.03
C PHE A 245 -22.21 -1.93 5.50
N THR A 246 -23.33 -1.70 4.80
CA THR A 246 -23.39 -1.74 3.33
C THR A 246 -22.46 -0.74 2.68
N PHE A 247 -22.46 0.52 3.13
CA PHE A 247 -21.53 1.52 2.59
C PHE A 247 -20.10 1.29 3.07
N GLY A 248 -19.88 0.76 4.27
CA GLY A 248 -18.55 0.37 4.75
C GLY A 248 -17.86 -0.63 3.82
N LEU A 249 -18.61 -1.59 3.25
CA LEU A 249 -18.07 -2.51 2.23
C LEU A 249 -17.57 -1.76 0.98
N LEU A 250 -18.24 -0.68 0.56
CA LEU A 250 -17.82 0.09 -0.61
C LEU A 250 -16.61 0.98 -0.29
N HIS A 251 -16.60 1.56 0.90
CA HIS A 251 -15.52 2.45 1.35
C HIS A 251 -14.17 1.75 1.47
N GLY A 252 -14.12 0.48 1.90
CA GLY A 252 -12.85 -0.25 2.04
C GLY A 252 -12.09 -0.41 0.72
N PHE A 253 -12.81 -0.52 -0.40
CA PHE A 253 -12.19 -0.55 -1.73
C PHE A 253 -11.59 0.81 -2.14
N GLY A 254 -12.18 1.93 -1.70
CA GLY A 254 -11.74 3.27 -2.08
C GLY A 254 -10.36 3.64 -1.53
N PHE A 255 -9.91 2.97 -0.47
CA PHE A 255 -8.60 3.22 0.14
C PHE A 255 -7.52 2.21 -0.26
N ALA A 256 -7.90 1.08 -0.84
CA ALA A 256 -6.96 -0.01 -1.10
C ALA A 256 -5.77 0.40 -1.98
N GLY A 257 -5.99 1.27 -2.98
CA GLY A 257 -4.92 1.81 -3.83
C GLY A 257 -3.91 2.65 -3.06
N ALA A 258 -4.39 3.59 -2.23
CA ALA A 258 -3.51 4.44 -1.42
C ALA A 258 -2.69 3.63 -0.41
N LEU A 259 -3.27 2.57 0.18
CA LEU A 259 -2.54 1.69 1.09
C LEU A 259 -1.49 0.84 0.35
N ALA A 260 -1.76 0.46 -0.91
CA ALA A 260 -0.78 -0.21 -1.76
C ALA A 260 0.40 0.72 -2.10
N ASP A 261 0.15 2.02 -2.31
CA ASP A 261 1.18 3.03 -2.60
C ASP A 261 2.09 3.31 -1.38
N VAL A 262 1.52 3.33 -0.16
CA VAL A 262 2.30 3.45 1.09
C VAL A 262 3.16 2.20 1.34
N GLY A 263 2.70 1.05 0.84
CA GLY A 263 3.39 -0.24 0.96
C GLY A 263 3.13 -0.92 2.30
N LEU A 264 3.06 -2.25 2.29
CA LEU A 264 2.83 -3.09 3.48
C LEU A 264 4.06 -3.94 3.80
N PRO A 265 4.40 -4.17 5.09
CA PRO A 265 5.42 -5.11 5.48
C PRO A 265 4.97 -6.52 5.07
N GLN A 266 5.68 -7.12 4.11
CA GLN A 266 5.24 -8.34 3.42
C GLN A 266 5.02 -9.52 4.37
N THR A 267 5.79 -9.62 5.45
CA THR A 267 5.67 -10.66 6.47
C THR A 267 4.60 -10.39 7.52
N GLU A 268 4.19 -9.13 7.70
CA GLU A 268 3.33 -8.68 8.79
C GLU A 268 2.02 -8.04 8.27
N ILE A 269 1.59 -8.37 7.05
CA ILE A 269 0.34 -7.86 6.44
C ILE A 269 -0.86 -7.98 7.38
N PRO A 270 -1.15 -9.15 8.01
CA PRO A 270 -2.30 -9.26 8.91
C PRO A 270 -2.20 -8.33 10.13
N LEU A 271 -1.00 -8.16 10.67
CA LEU A 271 -0.75 -7.27 11.81
C LEU A 271 -0.94 -5.81 11.41
N ALA A 272 -0.36 -5.41 10.28
CA ALA A 272 -0.53 -4.07 9.71
C ALA A 272 -2.01 -3.74 9.46
N LEU A 273 -2.76 -4.64 8.82
CA LEU A 273 -4.19 -4.45 8.57
C LEU A 273 -5.01 -4.38 9.86
N ALA A 274 -4.73 -5.23 10.85
CA ALA A 274 -5.44 -5.20 12.12
C ALA A 274 -5.24 -3.86 12.84
N PHE A 275 -3.99 -3.40 12.95
CA PHE A 275 -3.67 -2.16 13.67
C PHE A 275 -4.02 -0.90 12.87
N PHE A 276 -4.06 -0.97 11.54
CA PHE A 276 -4.66 0.06 10.70
C PHE A 276 -6.15 0.23 11.04
N ASN A 277 -6.92 -0.86 11.05
CA ASN A 277 -8.36 -0.79 11.35
C ASN A 277 -8.63 -0.37 12.81
N ILE A 278 -7.77 -0.75 13.76
CA ILE A 278 -7.83 -0.22 15.14
C ILE A 278 -7.62 1.30 15.13
N GLY A 279 -6.63 1.80 14.37
CA GLY A 279 -6.40 3.23 14.18
C GLY A 279 -7.62 3.95 13.61
N VAL A 280 -8.25 3.36 12.59
CA VAL A 280 -9.50 3.84 11.98
C VAL A 280 -10.61 3.96 13.04
N GLU A 281 -10.85 2.91 13.83
CA GLU A 281 -11.89 2.93 14.87
C GLU A 281 -11.60 3.99 15.96
N ILE A 282 -10.33 4.12 16.39
CA ILE A 282 -9.90 5.16 17.34
C ILE A 282 -10.18 6.56 16.77
N GLY A 283 -9.76 6.82 15.53
CA GLY A 283 -9.99 8.10 14.85
C GLY A 283 -11.49 8.44 14.76
N GLN A 284 -12.32 7.46 14.39
CA GLN A 284 -13.77 7.61 14.31
C GLN A 284 -14.39 7.87 15.69
N ILE A 285 -14.00 7.15 16.73
CA ILE A 285 -14.51 7.34 18.09
C ILE A 285 -14.18 8.75 18.59
N ILE A 286 -12.94 9.21 18.40
CA ILE A 286 -12.52 10.58 18.80
C ILE A 286 -13.40 11.61 18.09
N PHE A 287 -13.57 11.48 16.77
CA PHE A 287 -14.43 12.38 15.99
C PHE A 287 -15.87 12.39 16.50
N VAL A 288 -16.46 11.20 16.73
CA VAL A 288 -17.83 11.06 17.27
C VAL A 288 -17.97 11.77 18.62
N LEU A 289 -17.02 11.57 19.54
CA LEU A 289 -17.05 12.19 20.86
C LEU A 289 -17.00 13.73 20.77
N VAL A 290 -16.15 14.26 19.90
CA VAL A 290 -16.04 15.71 19.65
C VAL A 290 -17.37 16.25 19.09
N ILE A 291 -17.92 15.61 18.05
CA ILE A 291 -19.19 16.06 17.44
C ILE A 291 -20.35 15.98 18.44
N LEU A 292 -20.44 14.92 19.24
CA LEU A 292 -21.47 14.80 20.27
C LEU A 292 -21.34 15.89 21.35
N ALA A 293 -20.12 16.24 21.75
CA ALA A 293 -19.87 17.34 22.67
C ALA A 293 -20.30 18.70 22.08
N VAL A 294 -19.97 18.96 20.81
CA VAL A 294 -20.38 20.17 20.08
C VAL A 294 -21.90 20.24 19.96
N LEU A 295 -22.56 19.16 19.53
CA LEU A 295 -24.02 19.11 19.39
C LEU A 295 -24.71 19.33 20.74
N LYS A 296 -24.21 18.73 21.83
CA LYS A 296 -24.73 18.92 23.19
C LYS A 296 -24.57 20.37 23.64
N ALA A 297 -23.44 21.01 23.36
CA ALA A 297 -23.21 22.42 23.69
C ALA A 297 -24.15 23.35 22.91
N LEU A 298 -24.38 23.09 21.62
CA LEU A 298 -25.31 23.85 20.78
C LEU A 298 -26.79 23.66 21.15
N SER A 299 -27.16 22.48 21.66
CA SER A 299 -28.52 22.19 22.12
C SER A 299 -28.79 22.67 23.55
N PHE A 300 -27.76 22.97 24.35
CA PHE A 300 -27.91 23.27 25.78
C PHE A 300 -28.74 24.54 26.08
N LYS A 301 -28.88 25.47 25.12
CA LYS A 301 -29.53 26.77 25.36
C LYS A 301 -30.61 27.18 24.34
N ARG A 302 -30.91 26.37 23.31
CA ARG A 302 -31.78 26.82 22.22
C ARG A 302 -32.48 25.66 21.52
N ASP A 303 -33.81 25.75 21.44
CA ASP A 303 -34.58 24.99 20.45
C ASP A 303 -34.44 25.65 19.08
N TRP A 304 -33.56 25.09 18.26
CA TRP A 304 -33.34 25.59 16.91
C TRP A 304 -34.59 25.37 16.04
N PRO A 305 -35.02 26.37 15.25
CA PRO A 305 -36.12 26.21 14.31
C PRO A 305 -35.79 25.15 13.27
N LEU A 306 -36.83 24.49 12.74
CA LEU A 306 -36.68 23.38 11.79
C LEU A 306 -35.83 23.76 10.57
N VAL A 307 -35.94 25.00 10.09
CA VAL A 307 -35.14 25.52 8.97
C VAL A 307 -33.63 25.43 9.24
N LEU A 308 -33.19 25.81 10.44
CA LEU A 308 -31.77 25.76 10.81
C LEU A 308 -31.28 24.32 11.01
N LYS A 309 -32.15 23.39 11.41
CA LYS A 309 -31.83 21.96 11.49
C LYS A 309 -31.61 21.32 10.11
N LYS A 310 -32.13 21.91 9.03
CA LYS A 310 -31.92 21.43 7.65
C LYS A 310 -30.58 21.87 7.05
N VAL A 311 -29.96 22.95 7.58
CA VAL A 311 -28.72 23.51 7.03
C VAL A 311 -27.59 22.49 6.90
N PRO A 312 -27.28 21.66 7.93
CA PRO A 312 -26.23 20.65 7.81
C PRO A 312 -26.50 19.64 6.70
N ALA A 313 -27.75 19.19 6.54
CA ALA A 313 -28.11 18.23 5.50
C ALA A 313 -27.91 18.80 4.09
N TYR A 314 -28.32 20.04 3.85
CA TYR A 314 -28.10 20.70 2.56
C TYR A 314 -26.62 20.99 2.30
N ALA A 315 -25.85 21.39 3.31
CA ALA A 315 -24.41 21.63 3.17
C ALA A 315 -23.66 20.33 2.82
N ILE A 316 -23.90 19.26 3.58
CA ILE A 316 -23.31 17.93 3.34
C ILE A 316 -23.72 17.42 1.95
N GLY A 317 -25.02 17.48 1.63
CA GLY A 317 -25.55 17.00 0.36
C GLY A 317 -25.02 17.77 -0.84
N ALA A 318 -24.89 19.10 -0.74
CA ALA A 318 -24.37 19.93 -1.83
C ALA A 318 -22.87 19.65 -2.09
N ALA A 319 -22.05 19.56 -1.04
CA ALA A 319 -20.64 19.21 -1.16
C ALA A 319 -20.46 17.81 -1.76
N ALA A 320 -21.20 16.82 -1.25
CA ALA A 320 -21.15 15.46 -1.76
C ALA A 320 -21.66 15.33 -3.20
N ALA A 321 -22.70 16.09 -3.58
CA ALA A 321 -23.19 16.10 -4.96
C ALA A 321 -22.17 16.71 -5.92
N PHE A 322 -21.50 17.79 -5.51
CA PHE A 322 -20.39 18.37 -6.26
C PHE A 322 -19.27 17.33 -6.49
N TRP A 323 -18.79 16.66 -5.43
CA TRP A 323 -17.75 15.63 -5.55
C TRP A 323 -18.20 14.40 -6.36
N THR A 324 -19.48 14.04 -6.28
CA THR A 324 -20.03 12.96 -7.11
C THR A 324 -19.91 13.31 -8.59
N ILE A 325 -20.29 14.53 -8.97
CA ILE A 325 -20.18 15.01 -10.36
C ILE A 325 -18.71 15.09 -10.78
N GLU A 326 -17.85 15.68 -9.96
CA GLU A 326 -16.42 15.79 -10.21
C GLU A 326 -15.79 14.43 -10.52
N ARG A 327 -16.05 13.42 -9.67
CA ARG A 327 -15.50 12.06 -9.82
C ARG A 327 -16.04 11.35 -11.05
N ILE A 328 -17.33 11.52 -11.37
CA ILE A 328 -17.93 10.95 -12.58
C ILE A 328 -17.33 11.58 -13.84
N VAL A 329 -17.08 12.88 -13.84
CA VAL A 329 -16.42 13.56 -14.97
C VAL A 329 -14.99 13.04 -15.14
N GLY A 330 -14.28 12.75 -14.04
CA GLY A 330 -12.96 12.15 -14.06
C GLY A 330 -12.88 10.71 -14.59
N PHE A 331 -14.01 10.10 -15.00
CA PHE A 331 -13.98 8.78 -15.66
C PHE A 331 -13.49 8.85 -17.11
N TRP A 332 -13.54 10.03 -17.72
CA TRP A 332 -13.38 10.23 -19.17
C TRP A 332 -12.10 10.95 -19.55
#